data_AF-A0A0U3FCI9-F1
#
_entry.id   AF-A0A0U3FCI9-F1
#
_cell.length_a   1.000
_cell.length_b   1.000
_cell.length_c   1.000
_cell.angle_alpha   90.00
_cell.angle_beta   90.00
_cell.angle_gamma   90.00
#
_symmetry.space_group_name_H-M   'P 1'
#
loop_
_entity.id
_entity.type
_entity.pdbx_description
1 polymer ?
#
loop_
_entity_poly.entity_id
_entity_poly.type
_entity_poly.pdbx_seq_one_letter_code
_entity_poly.pdbx_strand_id
1 'polypeptide(L)' 'MRKEALEGIEEGMVVEIFTGNIDFVGTVTKITDSYIELIIQLPLNKNQVKEVIARIDPVSVDAIIIHSGAKVKENE' A
#
# COMPACT_ATOMS: atom_id res chain seq x y z
N MET A 1 -16.25 -1.75 -10.37
CA MET A 1 -15.64 -3.10 -10.32
C MET A 1 -14.48 -3.02 -9.35
N ARG A 2 -14.47 -3.79 -8.26
CA ARG A 2 -13.25 -3.98 -7.46
C ARG A 2 -12.32 -4.87 -8.28
N LYS A 3 -11.07 -4.45 -8.50
CA LYS A 3 -10.07 -5.30 -9.15
C LYS A 3 -9.68 -6.43 -8.21
N GLU A 4 -9.51 -7.64 -8.74
CA GLU A 4 -8.98 -8.81 -8.01
C GLU A 4 -7.65 -8.50 -7.30
N ALA A 5 -6.85 -7.58 -7.86
CA ALA A 5 -5.59 -7.13 -7.29
C ALA A 5 -5.70 -6.50 -5.88
N LEU A 6 -6.91 -6.11 -5.45
CA LEU A 6 -7.15 -5.55 -4.12
C LEU A 6 -7.73 -6.55 -3.13
N GLU A 7 -8.00 -7.79 -3.57
CA GLU A 7 -8.54 -8.81 -2.69
C GLU A 7 -7.50 -9.25 -1.65
N GLY A 8 -7.90 -9.29 -0.38
CA GLY A 8 -7.06 -9.72 0.73
C GLY A 8 -6.14 -8.65 1.33
N ILE A 9 -6.24 -7.39 0.87
CA ILE A 9 -5.51 -6.27 1.46
C ILE A 9 -6.33 -5.66 2.59
N GLU A 10 -5.67 -5.42 3.72
CA GLU A 10 -6.24 -4.78 4.90
C GLU A 10 -5.37 -3.59 5.34
N GLU A 11 -5.96 -2.69 6.13
CA GLU A 11 -5.22 -1.60 6.76
C GLU A 11 -4.15 -2.16 7.71
N GLY A 12 -2.97 -1.53 7.74
CA GLY A 12 -1.80 -1.99 8.49
C GLY A 12 -0.89 -2.97 7.76
N MET A 13 -1.30 -3.49 6.59
CA MET A 13 -0.44 -4.38 5.79
C MET A 13 0.68 -3.61 5.09
N VAL A 14 1.86 -4.20 5.02
CA VAL A 14 2.95 -3.70 4.16
C VAL A 14 2.80 -4.34 2.79
N VAL A 15 2.59 -3.50 1.78
CA VAL A 15 2.36 -3.91 0.41
C VAL A 15 3.32 -3.21 -0.54
N GLU A 16 3.65 -3.91 -1.62
CA GLU A 16 4.31 -3.35 -2.78
C GLU A 16 3.30 -3.27 -3.91
N ILE A 17 3.09 -2.05 -4.42
CA ILE A 17 2.10 -1.75 -5.45
C ILE A 17 2.85 -1.46 -6.74
N PHE A 18 2.51 -2.23 -7.76
CA PHE A 18 2.99 -2.06 -9.11
C PHE A 18 1.95 -1.27 -9.89
N THR A 19 2.38 -0.13 -10.42
CA THR A 19 1.59 0.66 -11.38
C THR A 19 2.38 0.73 -12.68
N GLY A 20 1.71 0.94 -13.81
CA GLY A 20 2.37 0.95 -15.11
C GLY A 20 3.52 1.95 -15.27
N ASN A 21 3.71 2.87 -14.32
CA ASN A 21 4.78 3.87 -14.35
C ASN A 21 5.75 3.80 -13.17
N ILE A 22 5.29 3.38 -11.97
CA ILE A 22 6.07 3.48 -10.73
C ILE A 22 5.67 2.36 -9.75
N ASP A 23 6.67 1.78 -9.09
CA ASP A 23 6.49 0.78 -8.04
C ASP A 23 6.73 1.40 -6.66
N PHE A 24 5.89 1.05 -5.70
CA PHE A 24 5.93 1.63 -4.35
C PHE A 24 5.79 0.56 -3.28
N VAL A 25 6.67 0.59 -2.28
CA VAL A 25 6.48 -0.18 -1.03
C VAL A 25 5.95 0.76 0.04
N GLY A 26 4.83 0.40 0.68
CA GLY A 26 4.23 1.21 1.72
C GLY A 26 3.34 0.42 2.66
N THR A 27 2.98 1.05 3.77
CA THR A 27 1.99 0.51 4.72
C THR A 27 0.61 1.07 4.36
N VAL A 28 -0.36 0.19 4.16
CA VAL A 28 -1.75 0.57 3.88
C VAL A 28 -2.33 1.26 5.11
N THR A 29 -2.81 2.49 4.96
CA THR A 29 -3.48 3.21 6.05
C THR A 29 -4.98 3.28 5.88
N LYS A 30 -5.46 3.26 4.63
CA LYS A 30 -6.89 3.34 4.34
C LYS A 30 -7.22 2.75 2.99
N ILE A 31 -8.30 1.97 2.92
CA ILE A 31 -8.84 1.45 1.66
C ILE A 31 -10.25 2.00 1.46
N THR A 32 -10.47 2.62 0.30
CA THR A 32 -11.79 3.11 -0.11
C THR A 32 -12.10 2.66 -1.53
N ASP A 33 -13.35 2.82 -1.97
CA ASP A 33 -13.72 2.51 -3.36
C ASP A 33 -13.09 3.47 -4.39
N SER A 34 -12.49 4.60 -3.96
CA SER A 34 -11.89 5.61 -4.84
C SER A 34 -10.37 5.68 -4.77
N TYR A 35 -9.75 5.26 -3.67
CA TYR A 35 -8.30 5.30 -3.47
C TYR A 35 -7.84 4.31 -2.40
N ILE A 36 -6.59 3.88 -2.54
CA ILE A 36 -5.79 3.23 -1.50
C ILE A 36 -4.79 4.26 -0.98
N GLU A 37 -4.78 4.46 0.33
CA GLU A 37 -3.82 5.34 1.00
C GLU A 37 -2.70 4.51 1.61
N LEU A 38 -1.46 4.96 1.38
CA LEU A 38 -0.25 4.31 1.83
C LEU A 38 0.68 5.32 2.48
N ILE A 39 1.36 4.92 3.54
CA ILE A 39 2.57 5.59 4.01
C ILE A 39 3.77 4.93 3.32
N ILE A 40 4.50 5.71 2.54
CA ILE A 40 5.70 5.29 1.82
C ILE A 40 6.91 5.97 2.45
N GLN A 41 7.97 5.22 2.67
CA GLN A 41 9.25 5.75 3.14
C GLN A 41 10.19 5.94 1.95
N LEU A 42 10.41 7.20 1.55
CA LEU A 42 11.31 7.55 0.47
C LEU A 42 12.70 7.89 1.04
N PRO A 43 13.77 7.20 0.62
CA PRO A 43 15.12 7.57 1.01
C PRO A 43 15.50 8.92 0.36
N LEU A 44 15.80 9.92 1.17
CA LEU A 44 16.34 11.21 0.71
C LEU A 44 17.86 11.14 0.53
N ASN A 45 18.53 10.40 1.41
CA ASN A 45 19.96 10.08 1.35
C ASN A 45 20.25 8.84 2.22
N LYS A 46 21.53 8.46 2.35
CA LYS A 46 21.96 7.26 3.08
C LYS A 46 21.46 7.17 4.53
N ASN A 47 21.15 8.30 5.18
CA ASN A 47 20.80 8.35 6.60
C ASN A 47 19.45 9.01 6.87
N GLN A 48 18.70 9.38 5.84
CA GLN A 48 17.43 10.10 5.99
C GLN A 48 16.37 9.47 5.10
N VAL A 49 15.26 9.12 5.73
CA VAL A 49 14.02 8.71 5.09
C VAL A 49 12.96 9.79 5.32
N LYS A 50 12.14 10.02 4.30
CA LYS A 50 10.97 10.88 4.39
C LYS A 50 9.73 10.02 4.24
N GLU A 51 8.83 10.13 5.19
CA GLU A 51 7.51 9.52 5.08
C GLU A 51 6.59 10.42 4.25
N VAL A 52 5.93 9.81 3.27
CA VAL A 52 4.99 10.49 2.37
C VAL A 52 3.71 9.69 2.34
N ILE A 53 2.58 10.40 2.36
CA ILE A 53 1.26 9.80 2.18
C ILE A 53 0.95 9.79 0.68
N ALA A 54 0.83 8.60 0.10
CA ALA A 54 0.41 8.41 -1.28
C ALA A 54 -1.05 7.95 -1.31
N ARG A 55 -1.78 8.46 -2.30
CA ARG A 55 -3.14 8.00 -2.63
C ARG A 55 -3.13 7.49 -4.05
N ILE A 56 -3.45 6.22 -4.22
CA ILE A 56 -3.39 5.52 -5.50
C ILE A 56 -4.81 5.17 -5.91
N ASP A 57 -5.17 5.52 -7.14
CA ASP A 57 -6.43 5.09 -7.74
C ASP A 57 -6.40 3.56 -7.94
N PRO A 58 -7.37 2.80 -7.41
CA PRO A 58 -7.49 1.35 -7.60
C PRO A 58 -7.41 0.92 -9.06
N VAL A 59 -7.90 1.76 -9.98
CA VAL A 59 -7.94 1.46 -11.40
C VAL A 59 -6.54 1.50 -12.03
N SER A 60 -5.60 2.25 -11.46
CA SER A 60 -4.22 2.37 -11.92
C SER A 60 -3.28 1.29 -11.37
N VAL A 61 -3.76 0.42 -10.48
CA VAL A 61 -2.98 -0.69 -9.91
C VAL A 61 -2.98 -1.86 -10.87
N ASP A 62 -1.80 -2.34 -11.24
CA ASP A 62 -1.62 -3.53 -12.09
C ASP A 62 -1.49 -4.79 -11.25
N ALA A 63 -0.67 -4.73 -10.18
CA ALA A 63 -0.47 -5.83 -9.25
C ALA A 63 -0.12 -5.32 -7.84
N ILE A 64 -0.36 -6.15 -6.83
CA ILE A 64 0.05 -5.91 -5.45
C ILE A 64 0.72 -7.16 -4.88
N ILE A 65 1.88 -6.99 -4.24
CA ILE A 65 2.55 -8.02 -3.45
C ILE A 65 2.42 -7.64 -1.98
N ILE A 66 1.91 -8.57 -1.17
CA ILE A 66 1.78 -8.39 0.29
C ILE A 66 3.07 -8.91 0.94
N HIS A 67 3.87 -8.00 1.51
CA HIS A 67 5.15 -8.32 2.17
C HIS A 67 4.95 -8.79 3.61
N SER A 68 3.99 -8.19 4.31
CA SER A 68 3.57 -8.65 5.63
C SER A 68 2.09 -8.39 5.84
N GLY A 69 1.35 -9.47 6.11
CA GLY A 69 0.00 -9.39 6.66
C GLY A 69 0.13 -9.19 8.16
N ALA A 70 0.22 -7.94 8.62
CA ALA A 70 0.11 -7.66 10.04
C ALA A 70 -1.34 -7.90 10.48
N LYS A 71 -1.73 -9.17 10.64
CA LYS A 71 -2.88 -9.50 11.48
C LYS A 71 -2.45 -9.20 12.91
N VAL A 72 -2.68 -7.96 13.34
CA VAL A 72 -3.01 -7.73 14.74
C VAL A 72 -4.35 -8.45 14.91
N LYS A 73 -4.30 -9.74 15.26
CA LYS A 73 -5.48 -10.39 15.83
C LYS A 73 -5.79 -9.55 17.06
N GLU A 74 -6.89 -8.80 17.02
CA GLU A 74 -7.55 -8.44 18.26
C GLU A 74 -7.82 -9.77 18.98
N ASN A 75 -7.22 -9.93 20.15
CA ASN A 75 -7.59 -10.98 21.07
C ASN A 75 -9.02 -10.69 21.53
N GLU A 76 -10.00 -11.32 20.90
CA GLU A 76 -11.30 -11.61 21.51
C GLU A 76 -11.55 -13.12 21.52
#